data_AF-A0A3M6HR62-F1
#
_entry.id   AF-A0A3M6HR62-F1
#
_cell.length_a   1.000
_cell.length_b   1.000
_cell.length_c   1.000
_cell.angle_alpha   90.00
_cell.angle_beta   90.00
_cell.angle_gamma   90.00
#
_symmetry.space_group_name_H-M   'P 1'
#
loop_
_entity.id
_entity.type
_entity.pdbx_description
1 polymer ?
#
loop_
_entity_poly.entity_id
_entity_poly.type
_entity_poly.pdbx_seq_one_letter_code
_entity_poly.pdbx_strand_id
1 'polypeptide(L)'
;CVVKRTQMLPVPFPPTHSPGKMPPMTRLSDLSICCPELIRHWPLPQALPGAVLVSGHFDPLKLVEGDFQRCAVQMPASIQRSVAKRQAEFLAGRLCAREATRQLDGRLHVPAVGEDRAPVWPADVCGSITHSTGW
;
A
#
# COMPACT_ATOMS: atom_id res chain seq x y z
N CYS A 1 4.65 3.66 -2.23
CA CYS A 1 3.28 4.22 -2.38
C CYS A 1 3.09 5.39 -1.41
N VAL A 2 2.47 6.48 -1.87
CA VAL A 2 2.11 7.63 -1.03
C VAL A 2 0.62 7.91 -1.18
N VAL A 3 -0.09 8.14 -0.08
CA VAL A 3 -1.52 8.50 -0.06
C VAL A 3 -1.77 9.67 0.86
N LYS A 4 -2.82 10.44 0.60
CA LYS A 4 -3.26 11.59 1.41
C LYS A 4 -4.77 11.72 1.34
N ARG A 5 -5.41 12.24 2.40
CA ARG A 5 -6.82 12.62 2.31
C ARG A 5 -6.99 13.87 1.45
N THR A 6 -7.99 13.89 0.58
CA THR A 6 -8.38 15.05 -0.23
C THR A 6 -9.27 16.02 0.54
N GLN A 7 -9.95 15.54 1.59
CA GLN A 7 -10.76 16.36 2.49
C GLN A 7 -10.32 16.16 3.95
N MET A 8 -10.06 17.26 4.66
CA MET A 8 -9.98 17.26 6.12
C MET A 8 -11.38 17.11 6.68
N LEU A 9 -11.95 15.90 6.69
CA LEU A 9 -13.05 15.63 7.59
C LEU A 9 -12.51 15.77 9.02
N PRO A 10 -13.22 16.46 9.94
CA PRO A 10 -12.83 16.50 11.34
C PRO A 10 -12.90 15.06 11.87
N VAL A 11 -11.75 14.41 11.91
CA VAL A 11 -11.57 13.23 12.74
C VAL A 11 -11.80 13.70 14.19
N PRO A 12 -12.69 13.08 14.97
CA PRO A 12 -12.67 13.32 16.40
C PRO A 12 -11.35 12.77 16.92
N PHE A 13 -10.37 13.67 17.10
CA PHE A 13 -9.12 13.38 17.79
C PHE A 13 -9.47 13.03 19.25
N PRO A 14 -9.07 11.86 19.79
CA PRO A 14 -8.75 11.80 21.20
C PRO A 14 -7.41 12.54 21.40
N PRO A 15 -7.28 13.40 22.43
CA PRO A 15 -6.05 14.16 22.63
C PRO A 15 -4.98 13.29 23.30
N THR A 16 -3.73 13.73 23.10
CA THR A 16 -2.48 13.40 23.81
C THR A 16 -1.70 12.15 23.37
N HIS A 17 -0.59 12.43 22.69
CA HIS A 17 0.60 11.57 22.61
C HIS A 17 1.13 11.24 24.01
N SER A 18 1.47 9.97 24.24
CA SER A 18 2.52 9.57 25.18
C SER A 18 3.77 9.21 24.36
N PRO A 19 4.97 9.73 24.68
CA PRO A 19 6.20 9.27 24.04
C PRO A 19 6.56 7.91 24.63
N GLY A 20 6.79 6.90 23.78
CA GLY A 20 7.36 5.63 24.25
C GLY A 20 6.49 4.37 24.10
N LYS A 21 5.54 4.34 23.17
CA LYS A 21 4.92 3.08 22.76
C LYS A 21 4.97 2.93 21.25
N MET A 22 5.96 2.18 20.76
CA MET A 22 5.90 1.60 19.42
C MET A 22 4.52 0.96 19.27
N PRO A 23 3.70 1.36 18.26
CA PRO A 23 2.43 0.69 18.04
C PRO A 23 2.72 -0.80 17.82
N PRO A 24 1.89 -1.70 18.36
CA PRO A 24 2.13 -3.13 18.26
C PRO A 24 2.30 -3.49 16.79
N MET A 25 3.41 -4.17 16.47
CA MET A 25 3.65 -4.82 15.20
C MET A 25 2.47 -5.75 14.95
N THR A 26 1.43 -5.24 14.29
CA THR A 26 0.27 -6.03 13.90
C THR A 26 0.82 -7.00 12.86
N ARG A 27 0.96 -8.26 13.25
CA ARG A 27 1.51 -9.31 12.38
C ARG A 27 0.77 -9.26 11.04
N LEU A 28 1.53 -8.98 10.00
CA LEU A 28 1.14 -8.91 8.60
C LEU A 28 0.84 -10.31 8.06
N SER A 29 -0.24 -10.94 8.54
CA SER A 29 -0.62 -12.30 8.16
C SER A 29 -1.00 -12.46 6.67
N ASP A 30 -1.05 -11.37 5.90
CA ASP A 30 -1.52 -11.33 4.50
C ASP A 30 -0.42 -10.96 3.47
N LEU A 31 0.86 -11.05 3.85
CA LEU A 31 1.97 -10.78 2.94
C LEU A 31 2.48 -12.07 2.28
N SER A 32 2.75 -11.97 0.97
CA SER A 32 3.38 -13.04 0.19
C SER A 32 4.88 -13.09 0.44
N ILE A 33 5.51 -14.23 0.16
CA ILE A 33 6.98 -14.37 0.20
C ILE A 33 7.66 -13.42 -0.81
N CYS A 34 6.97 -13.13 -1.92
CA CYS A 34 7.41 -12.16 -2.92
C CYS A 34 7.50 -10.73 -2.34
N CYS A 35 6.72 -10.38 -1.32
CA CYS A 35 6.73 -9.06 -0.68
C CYS A 35 6.57 -9.23 0.85
N PRO A 36 7.64 -9.58 1.57
CA PRO A 36 7.56 -10.08 2.94
C PRO A 36 7.40 -8.97 3.99
N GLU A 37 7.73 -7.72 3.64
CA GLU A 37 7.70 -6.61 4.58
C GLU A 37 7.23 -5.31 3.90
N LEU A 38 6.40 -4.56 4.64
CA LEU A 38 5.98 -3.22 4.30
C LEU A 38 6.53 -2.23 5.33
N ILE A 39 7.31 -1.27 4.85
CA ILE A 39 8.01 -0.25 5.62
C ILE A 39 7.22 1.05 5.58
N ARG A 40 6.88 1.55 6.76
CA ARG A 40 6.30 2.89 6.95
C ARG A 40 7.42 3.84 7.30
N HIS A 41 7.66 4.83 6.46
CA HIS A 41 8.69 5.83 6.72
C HIS A 41 8.36 7.12 5.96
N TRP A 42 9.01 8.21 6.32
CA TRP A 42 8.91 9.46 5.60
C TRP A 42 10.32 10.01 5.36
N PRO A 43 10.92 9.75 4.19
CA PRO A 43 12.31 10.12 3.90
C PRO A 43 12.45 11.59 3.44
N LEU A 44 11.34 12.30 3.21
CA LEU A 44 11.37 13.66 2.70
C LEU A 44 11.60 14.67 3.84
N PRO A 45 12.35 15.78 3.59
CA PRO A 45 12.69 16.75 4.63
C PRO A 45 11.48 17.37 5.34
N GLN A 46 10.37 17.54 4.59
CA GLN A 46 9.15 18.14 5.11
C GLN A 46 8.07 17.07 5.29
N ALA A 47 7.60 16.89 6.53
CA ALA A 47 6.42 16.09 6.81
C ALA A 47 5.18 16.76 6.20
N LEU A 48 4.34 15.97 5.52
CA LEU A 48 3.07 16.42 4.97
C LEU A 48 1.92 15.93 5.86
N PRO A 49 1.19 16.82 6.55
CA PRO A 49 0.09 16.42 7.41
C PRO A 49 -0.98 15.63 6.63
N GLY A 50 -1.42 14.52 7.23
CA GLY A 50 -2.41 13.63 6.62
C GLY A 50 -1.91 12.88 5.39
N ALA A 51 -0.60 12.77 5.19
CA ALA A 51 0.00 11.89 4.18
C ALA A 51 0.66 10.68 4.84
N VAL A 52 0.58 9.53 4.17
CA VAL A 52 1.22 8.29 4.58
C VAL A 52 2.05 7.78 3.41
N LEU A 53 3.29 7.38 3.71
CA LEU A 53 4.16 6.69 2.76
C LEU A 53 4.44 5.27 3.27
N VAL A 54 4.19 4.31 2.40
CA VAL A 54 4.48 2.89 2.60
C VAL A 54 5.27 2.39 1.41
N SER A 55 6.40 1.75 1.67
CA SER A 55 7.21 1.07 0.66
C SER A 55 7.32 -0.41 1.02
N GLY A 56 7.55 -1.26 0.04
CA GLY A 56 7.71 -2.68 0.26
C GLY A 56 8.70 -3.23 -0.73
N HIS A 57 9.66 -4.00 -0.24
CA HIS A 57 10.53 -4.75 -1.13
C HIS A 57 9.76 -5.86 -1.82
N PHE A 58 10.14 -6.15 -3.06
CA PHE A 58 9.62 -7.33 -3.74
C PHE A 58 10.68 -8.08 -4.55
N ASP A 59 10.47 -9.38 -4.68
CA ASP A 59 11.33 -10.30 -5.42
C ASP A 59 10.51 -11.06 -6.46
N PRO A 60 10.61 -10.70 -7.76
CA PRO A 60 9.89 -11.37 -8.84
C PRO A 60 10.10 -12.87 -8.93
N LEU A 61 11.26 -13.37 -8.47
CA LEU A 61 11.59 -14.80 -8.54
C LEU A 61 10.87 -15.61 -7.47
N LYS A 62 10.32 -14.94 -6.45
CA LYS A 62 9.56 -15.55 -5.35
C LYS A 62 8.05 -15.41 -5.51
N LEU A 63 7.58 -14.82 -6.62
CA LEU A 63 6.15 -14.77 -6.92
C LEU A 63 5.66 -16.18 -7.27
N VAL A 64 4.67 -16.66 -6.53
CA VAL A 64 4.09 -17.99 -6.72
C VAL A 64 2.60 -17.89 -7.01
N GLU A 65 2.07 -18.95 -7.62
CA GLU A 65 0.64 -19.03 -7.90
C GLU A 65 -0.19 -18.92 -6.60
N GLY A 66 -1.29 -18.16 -6.67
CA GLY A 66 -2.15 -17.89 -5.53
C GLY A 66 -1.68 -16.77 -4.59
N ASP A 67 -0.51 -16.14 -4.80
CA ASP A 67 -0.08 -14.99 -3.99
C ASP A 67 -1.10 -13.84 -4.05
N PHE A 68 -1.65 -13.55 -5.24
CA PHE A 68 -2.71 -12.54 -5.41
C PHE A 68 -3.95 -12.86 -4.57
N GLN A 69 -4.39 -14.12 -4.55
CA GLN A 69 -5.54 -14.56 -3.75
C GLN A 69 -5.25 -14.48 -2.25
N ARG A 70 -4.08 -14.98 -1.80
CA ARG A 70 -3.64 -14.92 -0.40
C ARG A 70 -3.55 -13.48 0.10
N CYS A 71 -3.07 -12.59 -0.74
CA CYS A 71 -2.99 -11.17 -0.45
C CYS A 71 -4.31 -10.43 -0.65
N ALA A 72 -5.41 -11.08 -1.06
CA ALA A 72 -6.68 -10.43 -1.39
C ALA A 72 -6.54 -9.26 -2.38
N VAL A 73 -5.67 -9.41 -3.39
CA VAL A 73 -5.47 -8.46 -4.49
C VAL A 73 -6.01 -9.06 -5.77
N GLN A 74 -6.95 -8.37 -6.42
CA GLN A 74 -7.46 -8.80 -7.71
C GLN A 74 -6.37 -8.71 -8.78
N MET A 75 -6.18 -9.79 -9.53
CA MET A 75 -5.28 -9.83 -10.68
C MET A 75 -6.08 -9.53 -11.96
N PRO A 76 -5.99 -8.32 -12.54
CA PRO A 76 -6.67 -8.01 -13.79
C PRO A 76 -6.04 -8.76 -14.96
N ALA A 77 -6.80 -8.98 -16.03
CA ALA A 77 -6.37 -9.76 -17.20
C ALA A 77 -5.12 -9.20 -17.90
N SER A 78 -4.83 -7.90 -17.76
CA SER A 78 -3.60 -7.27 -18.27
C SER A 78 -2.36 -7.71 -17.47
N ILE A 79 -2.49 -7.85 -16.15
CA ILE A 79 -1.42 -8.30 -15.26
C ILE A 79 -1.25 -9.83 -15.36
N GLN A 80 -2.35 -10.58 -15.48
CA GLN A 80 -2.30 -12.04 -15.66
C GLN A 80 -1.47 -12.45 -16.89
N ARG A 81 -1.54 -11.67 -17.99
CA ARG A 81 -0.76 -11.91 -19.22
C ARG A 81 0.66 -11.32 -19.18
N SER A 82 1.02 -10.61 -18.11
CA SER A 82 2.33 -9.98 -17.98
C SER A 82 3.36 -10.94 -17.38
N VAL A 83 4.64 -10.64 -17.62
CA VAL A 83 5.76 -11.38 -17.00
C VAL A 83 5.77 -11.27 -15.47
N ALA A 84 6.39 -12.24 -14.79
CA ALA A 84 6.45 -12.32 -13.32
C ALA A 84 6.93 -11.03 -12.65
N LYS A 85 7.93 -10.34 -13.24
CA LYS A 85 8.39 -9.02 -12.75
C LYS A 85 7.25 -8.01 -12.64
N ARG A 86 6.45 -7.89 -13.69
CA ARG A 86 5.35 -6.92 -13.71
C ARG A 86 4.21 -7.33 -12.77
N GLN A 87 3.96 -8.62 -12.63
CA GLN A 87 2.98 -9.13 -11.67
C GLN A 87 3.40 -8.83 -10.23
N ALA A 88 4.67 -9.06 -9.89
CA ALA A 88 5.24 -8.76 -8.57
C ALA A 88 5.20 -7.26 -8.25
N GLU A 89 5.61 -6.40 -9.19
CA GLU A 89 5.49 -4.93 -9.06
C GLU A 89 4.06 -4.50 -8.75
N PHE A 90 3.09 -5.05 -9.48
CA PHE A 90 1.68 -4.72 -9.29
C PHE A 90 1.18 -5.17 -7.91
N LEU A 91 1.50 -6.40 -7.51
CA LEU A 91 1.11 -6.95 -6.21
C LEU A 91 1.70 -6.12 -5.06
N ALA A 92 3.01 -5.86 -5.09
CA ALA A 92 3.70 -5.07 -4.08
C ALA A 92 3.13 -3.64 -3.98
N GLY A 93 2.88 -3.00 -5.14
CA GLY A 93 2.26 -1.69 -5.19
C GLY A 93 0.86 -1.66 -4.56
N ARG A 94 0.04 -2.70 -4.79
CA ARG A 94 -1.30 -2.82 -4.20
C ARG A 94 -1.28 -3.12 -2.70
N LEU A 95 -0.34 -3.93 -2.24
CA LEU A 95 -0.10 -4.16 -0.82
C LEU A 95 0.29 -2.87 -0.10
N CYS A 96 1.21 -2.09 -0.68
CA CYS A 96 1.59 -0.78 -0.14
C CYS A 96 0.41 0.19 -0.09
N ALA A 97 -0.41 0.24 -1.15
CA ALA A 97 -1.58 1.13 -1.21
C ALA A 97 -2.65 0.77 -0.17
N ARG A 98 -2.89 -0.53 0.03
CA ARG A 98 -3.81 -1.01 1.08
C ARG A 98 -3.33 -0.61 2.46
N GLU A 99 -2.05 -0.85 2.74
CA GLU A 99 -1.48 -0.52 4.04
C GLU A 99 -1.44 1.00 4.28
N ALA A 100 -1.15 1.78 3.25
CA ALA A 100 -1.16 3.24 3.35
C ALA A 100 -2.58 3.77 3.64
N THR A 101 -3.61 3.21 2.99
CA THR A 101 -5.02 3.58 3.25
C THR A 101 -5.45 3.16 4.66
N ARG A 102 -5.11 1.94 5.08
CA ARG A 102 -5.36 1.45 6.45
C ARG A 102 -4.78 2.38 7.51
N GLN A 103 -3.61 2.95 7.25
CA GLN A 103 -2.96 3.89 8.16
C GLN A 103 -3.59 5.29 8.13
N LEU A 104 -4.14 5.69 6.99
CA LEU A 104 -4.77 6.99 6.82
C LEU A 104 -6.15 7.08 7.50
N ASP A 105 -6.89 5.97 7.53
CA ASP A 105 -8.29 5.98 8.00
C ASP A 105 -8.82 4.65 8.57
N GLY A 106 -8.00 3.60 8.63
CA GLY A 106 -8.38 2.28 9.15
C GLY A 106 -8.99 1.33 8.11
N ARG A 107 -9.32 1.78 6.89
CA ARG A 107 -9.94 0.93 5.87
C ARG A 107 -8.92 0.00 5.20
N LEU A 108 -9.28 -1.27 5.09
CA LEU A 108 -8.57 -2.24 4.25
C LEU A 108 -9.07 -2.13 2.81
N HIS A 109 -8.54 -1.18 2.05
CA HIS A 109 -8.95 -0.93 0.67
C HIS A 109 -7.79 -1.09 -0.31
N VAL A 110 -7.96 -1.93 -1.34
CA VAL A 110 -7.02 -2.08 -2.45
C VAL A 110 -7.57 -1.26 -3.63
N PRO A 111 -6.85 -0.23 -4.13
CA PRO A 111 -7.30 0.55 -5.27
C PRO A 111 -7.53 -0.32 -6.50
N ALA A 112 -8.68 -0.13 -7.18
CA ALA A 112 -8.97 -0.81 -8.43
C ALA A 112 -8.03 -0.31 -9.56
N VAL A 113 -8.15 -0.90 -10.74
CA VAL A 113 -7.45 -0.45 -11.95
C VAL A 113 -8.44 0.31 -12.82
N GLY A 114 -8.15 1.58 -13.08
CA GLY A 114 -8.97 2.46 -13.92
C GLY A 114 -8.60 2.41 -15.39
N GLU A 115 -9.20 3.33 -16.16
CA GLU A 115 -9.18 3.39 -17.63
C GLU A 115 -7.75 3.43 -18.22
N ASP A 116 -6.83 4.16 -17.59
CA ASP A 116 -5.41 4.25 -17.99
C ASP A 116 -4.46 3.40 -17.15
N ARG A 117 -4.97 2.32 -16.54
CA ARG A 117 -4.23 1.53 -15.53
C ARG A 117 -3.89 2.29 -14.25
N ALA A 118 -4.40 3.52 -14.12
CA ALA A 118 -4.26 4.33 -12.92
C ALA A 118 -4.97 3.66 -11.73
N PRO A 119 -4.43 3.76 -10.51
CA PRO A 119 -5.13 3.31 -9.31
C PRO A 119 -6.38 4.17 -9.10
N VAL A 120 -7.54 3.53 -8.98
CA VAL A 120 -8.79 4.21 -8.60
C VAL A 120 -8.84 4.29 -7.08
N TRP A 121 -8.60 5.48 -6.55
CA TRP A 121 -8.66 5.75 -5.12
C TRP A 121 -10.11 6.01 -4.68
N PRO A 122 -10.43 5.78 -3.38
CA PRO A 122 -11.66 6.29 -2.79
C PRO A 122 -11.79 7.81 -2.96
N ALA A 123 -13.03 8.33 -3.00
CA ALA A 123 -13.29 9.75 -3.28
C ALA A 123 -12.58 10.73 -2.32
N ASP A 124 -12.34 10.32 -1.09
CA ASP A 124 -11.72 11.12 -0.04
C ASP A 124 -10.20 10.91 0.09
N VAL A 125 -9.60 10.12 -0.81
CA VAL A 125 -8.18 9.79 -0.81
C VAL A 125 -7.59 10.05 -2.19
N CYS A 126 -6.40 10.63 -2.23
CA CYS A 126 -5.57 10.65 -3.42
C CYS A 126 -4.23 9.99 -3.12
N GLY A 127 -3.56 9.50 -4.15
CA GLY A 127 -2.27 8.86 -3.95
C GLY A 127 -1.55 8.51 -5.25
N SER A 128 -0.34 8.02 -5.07
CA SER A 128 0.51 7.55 -6.15
C SER A 128 1.19 6.23 -5.77
N ILE A 129 1.30 5.35 -6.75
CA ILE A 129 2.04 4.11 -6.67
C ILE A 129 3.18 4.23 -7.67
N THR A 130 4.40 4.13 -7.16
CA THR A 130 5.62 4.04 -7.96
C THR A 130 6.32 2.74 -7.60
N HIS A 131 7.06 2.19 -8.56
CA HIS A 131 7.90 1.04 -8.36
C HIS A 131 9.26 1.29 -9.02
N SER A 132 10.31 0.71 -8.46
CA SER A 132 11.66 0.69 -9.00
C SER A 132 12.19 -0.74 -8.95
N THR A 133 13.49 -0.94 -9.20
CA THR A 133 14.13 -2.25 -9.11
C THR A 133 14.07 -2.78 -7.68
N GLY A 134 13.05 -3.59 -7.38
CA GLY A 134 12.84 -4.27 -6.09
C GLY A 134 12.13 -3.44 -5.02
N TRP A 135 11.43 -2.36 -5.38
CA TRP A 135 10.74 -1.42 -4.46
C TRP A 135 9.43 -0.87 -5.01
#